data_AF-A0A399Q4E9-F1
#
_entry.id   AF-A0A399Q4E9-F1
#
_cell.length_a   1.000
_cell.length_b   1.000
_cell.length_c   1.000
_cell.angle_alpha   90.00
_cell.angle_beta   90.00
_cell.angle_gamma   90.00
#
_symmetry.space_group_name_H-M   'P 1'
#
loop_
_entity.id
_entity.type
_entity.pdbx_description
1 polymer ?
#
loop_
_entity_poly.entity_id
_entity_poly.type
_entity_poly.pdbx_seq_one_letter_code
_entity_poly.pdbx_strand_id
1 'polypeptide(L)'
;MKVAPLLFLALTWALSASAAPAGVSTSHTMPTAMVTALTKENQLPAESFRAIADGVVNWSGGTMAAVVIEDPNGICAIYRYQDGRLDLPFDGVPCKFLGPPMLMSDRKTALPDVVFAVELFVPNRGGMAKHKVAFYYDAEKNAYCESQSLASWYLSGNRALAPDLQDGQCVAGSE
;
A
#
# COMPACT_ATOMS: atom_id res chain seq x y z
N MET A 1 29.64 -63.64 -2.85
CA MET A 1 28.57 -63.01 -2.06
C MET A 1 28.80 -61.50 -2.10
N LYS A 2 27.84 -60.73 -2.64
CA LYS A 2 27.94 -59.29 -2.90
C LYS A 2 27.48 -58.52 -1.66
N VAL A 3 28.29 -57.56 -1.19
CA VAL A 3 27.92 -56.60 -0.14
C VAL A 3 27.50 -55.30 -0.85
N ALA A 4 26.27 -54.86 -0.60
CA ALA A 4 25.70 -53.63 -1.13
C ALA A 4 26.01 -52.43 -0.20
N PRO A 5 26.32 -51.23 -0.72
CA PRO A 5 26.47 -50.04 0.11
C PRO A 5 25.11 -49.37 0.35
N LEU A 6 24.81 -49.06 1.61
CA LEU A 6 23.68 -48.23 2.04
C LEU A 6 24.03 -46.75 1.80
N LEU A 7 23.35 -46.11 0.84
CA LEU A 7 23.37 -44.67 0.61
C LEU A 7 22.42 -43.97 1.59
N PHE A 8 22.97 -43.21 2.54
CA PHE A 8 22.22 -42.26 3.37
C PHE A 8 21.95 -40.99 2.56
N LEU A 9 20.69 -40.76 2.16
CA LEU A 9 20.22 -39.46 1.70
C LEU A 9 19.94 -38.56 2.91
N ALA A 10 20.77 -37.54 3.12
CA ALA A 10 20.46 -36.44 4.03
C ALA A 10 19.47 -35.49 3.33
N LEU A 11 18.24 -35.48 3.80
CA LEU A 11 17.18 -34.57 3.36
C LEU A 11 17.45 -33.18 3.98
N THR A 12 18.09 -32.28 3.25
CA THR A 12 18.25 -30.89 3.69
C THR A 12 16.94 -30.14 3.49
N TRP A 13 16.25 -29.86 4.59
CA TRP A 13 15.11 -28.94 4.61
C TRP A 13 15.63 -27.53 4.37
N ALA A 14 15.39 -26.99 3.17
CA ALA A 14 15.55 -25.56 2.92
C ALA A 14 14.40 -24.83 3.62
N LEU A 15 14.70 -24.22 4.78
CA LEU A 15 13.81 -23.20 5.36
C LEU A 15 13.61 -22.11 4.30
N SER A 16 12.38 -21.99 3.80
CA SER A 16 11.99 -20.88 2.94
C SER A 16 12.00 -19.61 3.80
N ALA A 17 13.12 -18.90 3.80
CA ALA A 17 13.18 -17.54 4.29
C ALA A 17 12.27 -16.70 3.38
N SER A 18 11.18 -16.16 3.92
CA SER A 18 10.37 -15.16 3.24
C SER A 18 11.24 -13.92 3.02
N ALA A 19 11.91 -13.87 1.87
CA ALA A 19 12.56 -12.66 1.41
C ALA A 19 11.49 -11.57 1.30
N ALA A 20 11.78 -10.36 1.81
CA ALA A 20 10.96 -9.20 1.51
C ALA A 20 10.81 -9.12 -0.02
N PRO A 21 9.60 -8.88 -0.55
CA PRO A 21 9.39 -8.84 -1.99
C PRO A 21 10.33 -7.82 -2.61
N ALA A 22 11.19 -8.28 -3.51
CA ALA A 22 12.19 -7.44 -4.15
C ALA A 22 11.49 -6.31 -4.91
N GLY A 23 11.82 -5.05 -4.59
CA GLY A 23 11.37 -3.88 -5.33
C GLY A 23 10.36 -2.97 -4.64
N VAL A 24 9.92 -3.28 -3.41
CA VAL A 24 9.06 -2.39 -2.60
C VAL A 24 9.68 -2.18 -1.21
N SER A 25 9.72 -0.94 -0.74
CA SER A 25 10.25 -0.59 0.58
C SER A 25 9.40 0.45 1.30
N THR A 26 9.45 0.46 2.63
CA THR A 26 8.83 1.51 3.45
C THR A 26 9.87 2.52 3.90
N SER A 27 9.48 3.79 4.04
CA SER A 27 10.31 4.85 4.61
C SER A 27 9.53 5.75 5.57
N HIS A 28 10.24 6.46 6.44
CA HIS A 28 9.65 7.44 7.35
C HIS A 28 9.40 8.80 6.69
N THR A 29 10.15 9.12 5.64
CA THR A 29 10.14 10.44 5.02
C THR A 29 9.59 10.40 3.60
N MET A 30 8.76 11.40 3.27
CA MET A 30 8.33 11.63 1.90
C MET A 30 9.50 12.19 1.07
N PRO A 31 9.64 11.82 -0.21
CA PRO A 31 10.60 12.44 -1.10
C PRO A 31 10.35 13.95 -1.24
N THR A 32 11.42 14.75 -1.34
CA THR A 32 11.32 16.22 -1.47
C THR A 32 10.47 16.65 -2.67
N ALA A 33 10.53 15.91 -3.77
CA ALA A 33 9.73 16.17 -4.97
C ALA A 33 8.23 16.02 -4.71
N MET A 34 7.84 14.99 -3.93
CA MET A 34 6.46 14.78 -3.52
C MET A 34 5.97 15.89 -2.58
N VAL A 35 6.78 16.29 -1.60
CA VAL A 35 6.46 17.42 -0.69
C VAL A 35 6.26 18.72 -1.48
N THR A 36 7.13 18.98 -2.46
CA THR A 36 7.03 20.16 -3.31
C THR A 36 5.75 20.14 -4.15
N ALA A 37 5.38 18.98 -4.70
CA ALA A 37 4.13 18.80 -5.43
C ALA A 37 2.91 19.03 -4.52
N LEU A 38 2.92 18.45 -3.31
CA LEU A 38 1.86 18.63 -2.31
C LEU A 38 1.63 20.10 -1.97
N THR A 39 2.70 20.83 -1.63
CA THR A 39 2.64 22.26 -1.31
C THR A 39 2.11 23.07 -2.49
N LYS A 40 2.54 22.76 -3.72
CA LYS A 40 2.10 23.45 -4.93
C LYS A 40 0.61 23.22 -5.21
N GLU A 41 0.14 21.98 -5.16
CA GLU A 41 -1.23 21.62 -5.54
C GLU A 41 -2.26 22.07 -4.51
N ASN A 42 -1.94 21.93 -3.21
CA ASN A 42 -2.87 22.21 -2.12
C ASN A 42 -2.75 23.64 -1.59
N GLN A 43 -1.74 24.40 -2.00
CA GLN A 43 -1.46 25.77 -1.51
C GLN A 43 -1.28 25.83 0.03
N LEU A 44 -0.82 24.74 0.63
CA LEU A 44 -0.51 24.62 2.05
C LEU A 44 1.00 24.50 2.26
N PRO A 45 1.54 25.00 3.37
CA PRO A 45 2.97 24.90 3.63
C PRO A 45 3.37 23.44 3.94
N ALA A 46 4.64 23.11 3.74
CA ALA A 46 5.13 21.72 3.79
C ALA A 46 4.87 21.07 5.17
N GLU A 47 4.96 21.84 6.24
CA GLU A 47 4.70 21.41 7.62
C GLU A 47 3.25 20.98 7.89
N SER A 48 2.31 21.37 7.04
CA SER A 48 0.92 20.91 7.12
C SER A 48 0.76 19.44 6.70
N PHE A 49 1.75 18.87 6.00
CA PHE A 49 1.72 17.49 5.53
C PHE A 49 2.65 16.62 6.37
N ARG A 50 2.07 15.79 7.24
CA ARG A 50 2.84 14.84 8.03
C ARG A 50 2.55 13.43 7.56
N ALA A 51 3.55 12.76 7.00
CA ALA A 51 3.45 11.31 6.79
C ALA A 51 3.37 10.61 8.16
N ILE A 52 2.56 9.55 8.24
CA ILE A 52 2.60 8.68 9.42
C ILE A 52 3.94 7.95 9.48
N ALA A 53 4.35 7.50 10.67
CA ALA A 53 5.56 6.71 10.83
C ALA A 53 5.49 5.46 9.94
N ASP A 54 6.52 5.25 9.11
CA ASP A 54 6.59 4.18 8.10
C ASP A 54 5.44 4.20 7.08
N GLY A 55 4.77 5.34 6.93
CA GLY A 55 3.62 5.53 6.04
C GLY A 55 3.96 5.73 4.57
N VAL A 56 5.25 5.78 4.23
CA VAL A 56 5.72 5.99 2.87
C VAL A 56 6.14 4.66 2.27
N VAL A 57 5.64 4.34 1.08
CA VAL A 57 5.96 3.13 0.32
C VAL A 57 6.58 3.53 -1.01
N ASN A 58 7.76 2.99 -1.30
CA ASN A 58 8.51 3.26 -2.53
C ASN A 58 8.57 1.99 -3.39
N TRP A 59 8.45 2.15 -4.70
CA TRP A 59 8.74 1.11 -5.71
C TRP A 59 9.57 1.72 -6.84
N SER A 60 10.01 0.88 -7.79
CA SER A 60 10.89 1.34 -8.88
C SER A 60 10.32 2.49 -9.74
N GLY A 61 8.99 2.65 -9.76
CA GLY A 61 8.30 3.66 -10.57
C GLY A 61 7.73 4.85 -9.77
N GLY A 62 7.82 4.86 -8.44
CA GLY A 62 7.21 5.95 -7.68
C GLY A 62 7.14 5.74 -6.17
N THR A 63 6.39 6.64 -5.54
CA THR A 63 6.19 6.67 -4.09
C THR A 63 4.72 6.89 -3.76
N MET A 64 4.27 6.30 -2.65
CA MET A 64 2.98 6.54 -2.03
C MET A 64 3.18 6.94 -0.59
N ALA A 65 2.40 7.87 -0.05
CA ALA A 65 2.50 8.29 1.34
C ALA A 65 1.11 8.44 1.98
N ALA A 66 0.93 7.81 3.13
CA ALA A 66 -0.16 8.09 4.06
C ALA A 66 0.15 9.35 4.86
N VAL A 67 -0.63 10.41 4.62
CA VAL A 67 -0.43 11.76 5.14
C VAL A 67 -1.60 12.17 6.01
N VAL A 68 -1.30 12.77 7.15
CA VAL A 68 -2.26 13.48 8.00
C VAL A 68 -2.09 14.98 7.76
N ILE A 69 -3.20 15.67 7.57
CA ILE A 69 -3.24 17.13 7.46
C ILE A 69 -3.85 17.66 8.75
N GLU A 70 -3.10 18.50 9.46
CA GLU A 70 -3.52 19.07 10.76
C GLU A 70 -4.60 20.14 10.52
N ASP A 71 -5.85 19.69 10.37
CA ASP A 71 -7.06 20.51 10.32
C ASP A 71 -7.99 20.13 11.50
N PRO A 72 -8.99 20.95 11.87
CA PRO A 72 -9.87 20.64 13.00
C PRO A 72 -10.79 19.43 12.76
N ASN A 73 -10.89 18.94 11.52
CA ASN A 73 -11.77 17.84 11.15
C ASN A 73 -11.05 16.47 11.09
N GLY A 74 -9.72 16.45 11.14
CA GLY A 74 -8.89 15.27 11.02
C GLY A 74 -8.94 14.67 9.62
N ILE A 75 -8.13 15.18 8.70
CA ILE A 75 -7.98 14.62 7.35
C ILE A 75 -6.82 13.62 7.34
N CYS A 76 -7.07 12.44 6.77
CA CYS A 76 -6.00 11.57 6.29
C CYS A 76 -6.20 11.26 4.81
N ALA A 77 -5.10 11.41 4.10
CA ALA A 77 -5.01 11.23 2.67
C ALA A 77 -3.92 10.20 2.37
N ILE A 78 -4.07 9.50 1.25
CA ILE A 78 -2.96 8.73 0.67
C ILE A 78 -2.67 9.38 -0.67
N TYR A 79 -1.47 9.91 -0.81
CA TYR A 79 -1.00 10.51 -2.04
C TYR A 79 -0.07 9.55 -2.77
N ARG A 80 -0.10 9.57 -4.10
CA ARG A 80 0.82 8.86 -4.97
C ARG A 80 1.62 9.88 -5.79
N TYR A 81 2.94 9.72 -5.85
CA TYR A 81 3.82 10.53 -6.67
C TYR A 81 4.60 9.66 -7.65
N GLN A 82 4.39 9.88 -8.95
CA GLN A 82 4.99 9.11 -10.03
C GLN A 82 5.16 10.00 -11.26
N ASP A 83 6.30 9.89 -11.95
CA ASP A 83 6.59 10.61 -13.20
C ASP A 83 6.33 12.13 -13.14
N GLY A 84 6.61 12.75 -11.98
CA GLY A 84 6.39 14.18 -11.76
C GLY A 84 4.94 14.59 -11.45
N ARG A 85 4.01 13.62 -11.39
CA ARG A 85 2.59 13.84 -11.12
C ARG A 85 2.23 13.40 -9.70
N LEU A 86 1.37 14.18 -9.05
CA LEU A 86 0.78 13.84 -7.77
C LEU A 86 -0.68 13.45 -7.99
N ASP A 87 -1.07 12.32 -7.40
CA ASP A 87 -2.45 11.85 -7.40
C ASP A 87 -2.92 11.65 -5.96
N LEU A 88 -4.23 11.80 -5.75
CA LEU A 88 -4.91 11.60 -4.46
C LEU A 88 -5.86 10.40 -4.54
N PRO A 89 -5.35 9.16 -4.49
CA PRO A 89 -6.21 7.97 -4.56
C PRO A 89 -7.12 7.78 -3.33
N PHE A 90 -6.82 8.40 -2.19
CA PHE A 90 -7.68 8.33 -1.01
C PHE A 90 -7.68 9.65 -0.26
N ASP A 91 -8.88 10.13 0.04
CA ASP A 91 -9.14 11.29 0.89
C ASP A 91 -10.30 10.96 1.84
N GLY A 92 -10.05 11.06 3.15
CA GLY A 92 -10.99 10.68 4.19
C GLY A 92 -11.15 11.76 5.25
N VAL A 93 -12.39 12.11 5.59
CA VAL A 93 -12.71 13.14 6.58
C VAL A 93 -14.01 12.83 7.33
N PRO A 94 -14.03 12.88 8.67
CA PRO A 94 -12.89 12.64 9.56
C PRO A 94 -12.28 11.26 9.37
N CYS A 95 -10.96 11.13 9.48
CA CYS A 95 -10.33 9.81 9.56
C CYS A 95 -9.10 9.75 10.47
N LYS A 96 -8.63 8.51 10.70
CA LYS A 96 -7.38 8.22 11.38
C LYS A 96 -6.71 6.97 10.80
N PHE A 97 -5.41 7.04 10.48
CA PHE A 97 -4.62 5.84 10.22
C PHE A 97 -4.40 5.03 11.52
N LEU A 98 -4.59 3.71 11.45
CA LEU A 98 -4.45 2.80 12.59
C LEU A 98 -3.04 2.23 12.75
N GLY A 99 -2.11 2.61 11.86
CA GLY A 99 -0.73 2.14 11.85
C GLY A 99 -0.10 2.26 10.46
N PRO A 100 1.14 1.79 10.29
CA PRO A 100 1.81 1.74 8.98
C PRO A 100 1.08 0.79 8.01
N PRO A 101 1.33 0.94 6.69
CA PRO A 101 0.82 -0.01 5.70
C PRO A 101 1.37 -1.41 5.94
N MET A 102 0.55 -2.40 5.60
CA MET A 102 0.98 -3.80 5.51
C MET A 102 1.26 -4.14 4.05
N LEU A 103 2.38 -4.81 3.80
CA LEU A 103 2.70 -5.39 2.49
C LEU A 103 2.19 -6.83 2.44
N MET A 104 1.10 -7.04 1.73
CA MET A 104 0.36 -8.31 1.70
C MET A 104 0.71 -9.09 0.44
N SER A 105 0.98 -10.40 0.58
CA SER A 105 1.35 -11.28 -0.54
C SER A 105 0.31 -12.38 -0.81
N ASP A 106 -0.89 -12.27 -0.22
CA ASP A 106 -1.97 -13.26 -0.29
C ASP A 106 -2.37 -13.61 -1.73
N ARG A 107 -2.31 -12.62 -2.64
CA ARG A 107 -2.61 -12.80 -4.06
C ARG A 107 -1.51 -13.51 -4.87
N LYS A 108 -0.33 -13.73 -4.28
CA LYS A 108 0.82 -14.39 -4.93
C LYS A 108 1.25 -13.73 -6.26
N THR A 109 1.20 -12.40 -6.30
CA THR A 109 1.69 -11.57 -7.40
C THR A 109 3.18 -11.23 -7.25
N ALA A 110 3.79 -10.67 -8.30
CA ALA A 110 5.21 -10.31 -8.28
C ALA A 110 5.54 -9.24 -7.24
N LEU A 111 4.69 -8.22 -7.11
CA LEU A 111 4.77 -7.20 -6.06
C LEU A 111 3.60 -7.37 -5.08
N PRO A 112 3.81 -7.06 -3.78
CA PRO A 112 2.79 -7.16 -2.75
C PRO A 112 1.72 -6.09 -2.95
N ASP A 113 0.52 -6.37 -2.47
CA ASP A 113 -0.49 -5.33 -2.27
C ASP A 113 -0.08 -4.46 -1.07
N VAL A 114 -0.40 -3.17 -1.13
CA VAL A 114 -0.19 -2.23 -0.03
C VAL A 114 -1.53 -1.97 0.64
N VAL A 115 -1.64 -2.27 1.93
CA VAL A 115 -2.92 -2.18 2.66
C VAL A 115 -2.79 -1.28 3.88
N PHE A 116 -3.52 -0.17 3.87
CA PHE A 116 -3.64 0.74 5.00
C PHE A 116 -4.87 0.40 5.83
N ALA A 117 -4.72 0.42 7.15
CA ALA A 117 -5.83 0.32 8.08
C ALA A 117 -6.24 1.73 8.52
N VAL A 118 -7.52 2.08 8.36
CA VAL A 118 -8.04 3.41 8.71
C VAL A 118 -9.31 3.28 9.53
N GLU A 119 -9.56 4.23 10.41
CA GLU A 119 -10.89 4.54 10.93
C GLU A 119 -11.44 5.74 10.15
N LEU A 120 -12.60 5.59 9.53
CA LEU A 120 -13.23 6.63 8.71
C LEU A 120 -14.63 6.91 9.26
N PHE A 121 -15.01 8.18 9.31
CA PHE A 121 -16.37 8.57 9.64
C PHE A 121 -17.35 8.13 8.54
N VAL A 122 -18.40 7.42 8.92
CA VAL A 122 -19.45 6.99 8.00
C VAL A 122 -20.74 7.74 8.36
N PRO A 123 -21.16 8.74 7.56
CA PRO A 123 -22.32 9.58 7.88
C PRO A 123 -23.59 8.77 8.14
N ASN A 124 -23.85 7.75 7.32
CA ASN A 124 -25.03 6.89 7.43
C ASN A 124 -25.07 6.06 8.73
N ARG A 125 -23.93 5.91 9.42
CA ARG A 125 -23.82 5.22 10.72
C ARG A 125 -23.65 6.18 11.89
N GLY A 126 -23.49 7.48 11.63
CA GLY A 126 -23.26 8.49 12.65
C GLY A 126 -21.98 8.29 13.47
N GLY A 127 -20.97 7.61 12.93
CA GLY A 127 -19.77 7.29 13.70
C GLY A 127 -18.60 6.76 12.88
N MET A 128 -17.46 6.58 13.56
CA MET A 128 -16.23 6.03 12.99
C MET A 128 -16.37 4.52 12.76
N ALA A 129 -15.89 4.03 11.62
CA ALA A 129 -15.84 2.62 11.30
C ALA A 129 -14.44 2.23 10.81
N LYS A 130 -14.00 1.02 11.18
CA LYS A 130 -12.78 0.43 10.64
C LYS A 130 -12.95 0.14 9.16
N HIS A 131 -11.95 0.52 8.39
CA HIS A 131 -11.89 0.35 6.96
C HIS A 131 -10.48 -0.05 6.52
N LYS A 132 -10.37 -0.46 5.26
CA LYS A 132 -9.10 -0.75 4.59
C LYS A 132 -9.02 0.10 3.34
N VAL A 133 -7.86 0.64 3.05
CA VAL A 133 -7.55 1.19 1.72
C VAL A 133 -6.46 0.29 1.15
N ALA A 134 -6.71 -0.29 -0.02
CA ALA A 134 -5.84 -1.31 -0.58
C ALA A 134 -5.43 -0.96 -2.00
N PHE A 135 -4.14 -1.19 -2.27
CA PHE A 135 -3.54 -0.92 -3.56
C PHE A 135 -2.88 -2.17 -4.10
N TYR A 136 -3.13 -2.47 -5.37
CA TYR A 136 -2.39 -3.51 -6.09
C TYR A 136 -1.44 -2.87 -7.09
N TYR A 137 -0.34 -3.56 -7.39
CA TYR A 137 0.55 -3.13 -8.45
C TYR A 137 0.05 -3.59 -9.82
N ASP A 138 -0.13 -2.63 -10.73
CA ASP A 138 -0.46 -2.86 -12.14
C ASP A 138 0.82 -2.73 -12.97
N ALA A 139 1.25 -3.85 -13.56
CA ALA A 139 2.50 -3.92 -14.30
C ALA A 139 2.46 -3.19 -15.65
N GLU A 140 1.29 -3.08 -16.28
CA GLU A 140 1.12 -2.36 -17.55
C GLU A 140 1.26 -0.85 -17.31
N LYS A 141 0.75 -0.38 -16.17
CA LYS A 141 0.80 1.04 -15.78
C LYS A 141 2.03 1.43 -14.96
N ASN A 142 2.83 0.45 -14.53
CA ASN A 142 3.96 0.62 -13.61
C ASN A 142 3.58 1.38 -12.31
N ALA A 143 2.35 1.16 -11.82
CA ALA A 143 1.75 1.97 -10.78
C ALA A 143 0.96 1.12 -9.77
N TYR A 144 0.86 1.62 -8.53
CA TYR A 144 -0.06 1.08 -7.54
C TYR A 144 -1.46 1.69 -7.72
N CYS A 145 -2.47 0.85 -7.92
CA CYS A 145 -3.87 1.23 -8.18
C CYS A 145 -4.74 0.92 -6.96
N GLU A 146 -5.55 1.90 -6.52
CA GLU A 146 -6.52 1.70 -5.44
C GLU A 146 -7.66 0.80 -5.93
N SER A 147 -8.14 -0.12 -5.08
CA SER A 147 -9.30 -0.94 -5.41
C SER A 147 -10.15 -1.18 -4.17
N GLN A 148 -11.43 -0.80 -4.26
CA GLN A 148 -12.42 -1.03 -3.21
C GLN A 148 -12.76 -2.51 -3.04
N SER A 149 -12.72 -3.27 -4.14
CA SER A 149 -12.93 -4.71 -4.17
C SER A 149 -11.78 -5.43 -3.46
N LEU A 150 -10.54 -5.00 -3.69
CA LEU A 150 -9.37 -5.48 -2.96
C LEU A 150 -9.45 -5.11 -1.47
N ALA A 151 -9.84 -3.88 -1.15
CA ALA A 151 -10.01 -3.42 0.23
C ALA A 151 -11.08 -4.24 0.97
N SER A 152 -12.22 -4.48 0.33
CA SER A 152 -13.33 -5.30 0.84
C SER A 152 -12.90 -6.75 1.03
N TRP A 153 -12.14 -7.29 0.08
CA TRP A 153 -11.52 -8.59 0.20
C TRP A 153 -10.67 -8.63 1.47
N TYR A 154 -9.71 -7.70 1.62
CA TYR A 154 -8.85 -7.63 2.80
C TYR A 154 -9.61 -7.48 4.12
N LEU A 155 -10.69 -6.68 4.12
CA LEU A 155 -11.55 -6.44 5.28
C LEU A 155 -12.35 -7.70 5.70
N SER A 156 -12.88 -8.46 4.74
CA SER A 156 -13.69 -9.66 5.02
C SER A 156 -12.90 -10.82 5.62
N GLY A 157 -11.59 -10.87 5.37
CA GLY A 157 -10.71 -11.97 5.78
C GLY A 157 -10.89 -13.29 5.00
N ASN A 158 -11.92 -13.42 4.16
CA ASN A 158 -12.11 -14.61 3.33
C ASN A 158 -11.23 -14.54 2.08
N ARG A 159 -10.14 -15.31 2.09
CA ARG A 159 -9.15 -15.38 1.00
C ARG A 159 -9.43 -16.48 -0.04
N ALA A 160 -10.60 -17.13 0.02
CA ALA A 160 -10.90 -18.28 -0.86
C ALA A 160 -11.12 -17.90 -2.33
N LEU A 161 -11.62 -16.68 -2.59
CA LEU A 161 -11.87 -16.17 -3.93
C LEU A 161 -11.01 -14.93 -4.15
N ALA A 162 -10.33 -14.82 -5.30
CA ALA A 162 -9.56 -13.63 -5.64
C ALA A 162 -10.50 -12.41 -5.80
N PRO A 163 -10.05 -11.21 -5.42
CA PRO A 163 -10.82 -9.99 -5.67
C PRO A 163 -10.87 -9.69 -7.17
N ASP A 164 -12.00 -9.14 -7.62
CA ASP A 164 -12.06 -8.45 -8.90
C ASP A 164 -11.32 -7.11 -8.79
N LEU A 165 -10.55 -6.73 -9.80
CA LEU A 165 -9.71 -5.53 -9.81
C LEU A 165 -10.09 -4.56 -10.92
N GLN A 166 -11.22 -4.81 -11.61
CA GLN A 166 -11.73 -3.92 -12.65
C GLN A 166 -12.08 -2.52 -12.12
N ASP A 167 -12.27 -2.37 -10.81
CA ASP A 167 -12.49 -1.10 -10.13
C ASP A 167 -11.19 -0.31 -9.85
N GLY A 168 -10.04 -0.83 -10.29
CA GLY A 168 -8.72 -0.25 -10.05
C GLY A 168 -8.55 1.18 -10.54
N GLN A 169 -8.21 2.11 -9.64
CA GLN A 169 -7.99 3.52 -9.94
C GLN A 169 -6.51 3.92 -9.83
N CYS A 170 -5.92 4.27 -10.98
CA CYS A 170 -4.56 4.79 -11.08
C CYS A 170 -4.39 5.56 -12.39
N VAL A 171 -3.54 6.58 -12.35
CA VAL A 171 -3.10 7.30 -13.55
C VAL A 171 -2.02 6.44 -14.21
N ALA A 172 -2.08 6.28 -15.53
CA ALA A 172 -1.06 5.57 -16.27
C ALA A 172 0.28 6.32 -16.16
N GLY A 173 1.38 5.59 -15.95
CA GLY A 173 2.72 6.10 -16.21
C GLY A 173 2.81 6.55 -17.67
N SER A 174 3.48 7.67 -17.92
CA SER A 174 3.73 8.12 -19.30
C SER A 174 4.67 7.13 -19.99
N GLU A 175 4.31 6.64 -21.18
CA GLU A 175 5.22 5.91 -22.09
C GLU A 175 6.48 6.74 -22.46
#